data_AF-A0A6J2X1S7-F1
#
_entry.id   AF-A0A6J2X1S7-F1
#
_cell.length_a   1.000
_cell.length_b   1.000
_cell.length_c   1.000
_cell.angle_alpha   90.00
_cell.angle_beta   90.00
_cell.angle_gamma   90.00
#
_symmetry.space_group_name_H-M   'P 1'
#
loop_
_entity.id
_entity.type
_entity.pdbx_description
1 polymer ?
#
loop_
_entity_poly.entity_id
_entity_poly.type
_entity_poly.pdbx_seq_one_letter_code
_entity_poly.pdbx_strand_id
1 'polypeptide(L)'
;MLDIFRGLKSLLKVSPIHIDSPVFRLHYSITVSVLIAFSLIVTTRQYVGNPIDCIHTKEIPEDVFNTFCWIHSTFTVSTNNPEPYARMYLPGSPGIRTTHNDKEKKVYKYYQWVSFCLFFQAILFYTPRWLWKSWEGGKICALMMDLDVAVCSEIEKKQKKKLMIDYLWENLRFHNWWAYRYYFCEVLALVNVVGQMFLMNRFFDGAFLMFGLEVISFINTDQEDRIDPMIQIFPRMTKCTFRKYGHSGDEEKHDALCILPLNVVNEKIYVFLWFWFIILSVLTFLTVVYRIIIIFSPRMRVYLLRIRYRLVRREVIDTIVRRSKMGDWFLFYMLGENVDSLIFRDVLQDLAHKLNRHDFHHAPGFKGEIQEA
;
A
#
# COMPACT_ATOMS: atom_id res chain seq x y z
N MET A 1 18.70 -12.51 10.59
CA MET A 1 17.32 -12.86 10.15
C MET A 1 16.28 -12.69 11.25
N LEU A 2 16.48 -13.20 12.47
CA LEU A 2 15.50 -13.10 13.57
C LEU A 2 15.10 -11.66 13.92
N ASP A 3 16.03 -10.70 13.88
CA ASP A 3 15.71 -9.28 14.15
C ASP A 3 14.85 -8.64 13.05
N ILE A 4 15.02 -9.07 11.80
CA ILE A 4 14.19 -8.62 10.67
C ILE A 4 12.76 -9.16 10.85
N PHE A 5 12.61 -10.44 11.21
CA PHE A 5 11.30 -11.02 11.53
C PHE A 5 10.65 -10.37 12.75
N ARG A 6 11.43 -9.99 13.77
CA ARG A 6 10.95 -9.23 14.92
C ARG A 6 10.49 -7.83 14.53
N GLY A 7 11.23 -7.16 13.64
CA GLY A 7 10.83 -5.88 13.04
C GLY A 7 9.54 -5.98 12.24
N LEU A 8 9.39 -7.01 11.41
CA LEU A 8 8.17 -7.29 10.64
C LEU A 8 6.96 -7.56 11.56
N LYS A 9 7.17 -8.35 12.62
CA LYS A 9 6.15 -8.61 13.65
C LYS A 9 5.75 -7.32 14.38
N SER A 10 6.68 -6.39 14.58
CA SER A 10 6.40 -5.07 15.15
C SER A 10 5.52 -4.23 14.22
N LEU A 11 5.74 -4.28 12.90
CA LEU A 11 4.91 -3.59 11.91
C LEU A 11 3.47 -4.13 11.83
N LEU A 12 3.30 -5.44 12.08
CA LEU A 12 1.98 -6.10 12.14
C LEU A 12 1.28 -5.95 13.50
N LYS A 13 1.99 -5.50 14.54
CA LYS A 13 1.40 -5.30 15.86
C LYS A 13 0.47 -4.09 15.80
N VAL A 14 -0.81 -4.32 16.09
CA VAL A 14 -1.79 -3.23 16.23
C VAL A 14 -1.39 -2.40 17.46
N SER A 15 -1.17 -1.10 17.26
CA SER A 15 -0.93 -0.19 18.37
C SER A 15 -2.20 -0.08 19.22
N PRO A 16 -2.09 -0.07 20.57
CA PRO A 16 -3.25 0.08 21.44
C PRO A 16 -3.98 1.41 21.17
N ILE A 17 -3.20 2.44 20.84
CA ILE A 17 -3.70 3.77 20.45
C ILE A 17 -4.04 3.77 18.96
N HIS A 18 -5.27 4.15 18.67
CA HIS A 18 -5.87 4.28 17.35
C HIS A 18 -5.75 5.71 16.83
N ILE A 19 -4.74 5.98 15.99
CA ILE A 19 -4.53 7.33 15.41
C ILE A 19 -4.85 7.40 13.91
N ASP A 20 -5.46 6.35 13.36
CA ASP A 20 -5.53 6.13 11.92
C ASP A 20 -6.67 5.17 11.53
N SER A 21 -7.14 5.28 10.29
CA SER A 21 -8.23 4.45 9.76
C SER A 21 -7.77 3.01 9.45
N PRO A 22 -8.66 2.01 9.51
CA PRO A 22 -8.30 0.62 9.22
C PRO A 22 -7.79 0.44 7.79
N VAL A 23 -8.32 1.18 6.82
CA VAL A 23 -7.84 1.15 5.43
C VAL A 23 -6.41 1.69 5.34
N PHE A 24 -6.10 2.77 6.06
CA PHE A 24 -4.74 3.32 6.09
C PHE A 24 -3.73 2.32 6.68
N ARG A 25 -4.14 1.49 7.64
CA ARG A 25 -3.33 0.37 8.17
C ARG A 25 -2.98 -0.67 7.12
N LEU A 26 -3.89 -0.95 6.18
CA LEU A 26 -3.62 -1.91 5.10
C LEU A 26 -2.41 -1.46 4.25
N HIS A 27 -2.19 -0.16 4.05
CA HIS A 27 -1.03 0.36 3.33
C HIS A 27 0.27 0.12 4.10
N TYR A 28 0.42 0.73 5.27
CA TYR A 28 1.73 0.79 5.91
C TYR A 28 2.07 -0.47 6.72
N SER A 29 1.09 -1.26 7.14
CA SER A 29 1.29 -2.46 7.95
C SER A 29 1.30 -3.69 7.06
N ILE A 30 0.17 -4.02 6.42
CA ILE A 30 0.04 -5.26 5.64
C ILE A 30 0.84 -5.17 4.34
N THR A 31 0.62 -4.13 3.52
CA THR A 31 1.25 -4.02 2.20
C THR A 31 2.77 -3.89 2.32
N VAL A 32 3.27 -3.06 3.22
CA VAL A 32 4.72 -2.95 3.50
C VAL A 32 5.30 -4.29 3.97
N SER A 33 4.61 -5.00 4.87
CA SER A 33 5.11 -6.29 5.36
C SER A 33 5.18 -7.34 4.25
N VAL A 34 4.15 -7.38 3.39
CA VAL A 34 4.11 -8.28 2.23
C VAL A 34 5.21 -7.94 1.22
N LEU A 35 5.41 -6.65 0.89
CA LEU A 35 6.46 -6.23 -0.04
C LEU A 35 7.86 -6.54 0.50
N ILE A 36 8.12 -6.30 1.79
CA ILE A 36 9.40 -6.68 2.43
C ILE A 36 9.59 -8.19 2.39
N ALA A 37 8.56 -8.98 2.71
CA ALA A 37 8.64 -10.44 2.66
C ALA A 37 8.97 -10.95 1.25
N PHE A 38 8.29 -10.43 0.22
CA PHE A 38 8.57 -10.77 -1.17
C PHE A 38 9.97 -10.33 -1.61
N SER A 39 10.40 -9.13 -1.22
CA SER A 39 11.76 -8.64 -1.47
C SER A 39 12.82 -9.60 -0.89
N LEU A 40 12.62 -10.10 0.33
CA LEU A 40 13.54 -11.05 0.97
C LEU A 40 13.54 -12.41 0.27
N ILE A 41 12.37 -12.92 -0.13
CA ILE A 41 12.24 -14.19 -0.87
C ILE A 41 13.00 -14.12 -2.20
N VAL A 42 12.79 -13.05 -2.98
CA VAL A 42 13.46 -12.84 -4.27
C VAL A 42 14.97 -12.71 -4.07
N THR A 43 15.40 -11.91 -3.10
CA THR A 43 16.83 -11.72 -2.77
C THR A 43 17.50 -13.04 -2.40
N THR A 44 16.82 -13.88 -1.62
CA THR A 44 17.36 -15.20 -1.22
C THR A 44 17.58 -16.09 -2.45
N ARG A 45 16.61 -16.13 -3.38
CA ARG A 45 16.76 -16.88 -4.63
C ARG A 45 17.83 -16.29 -5.56
N GLN A 46 18.04 -14.98 -5.53
CA GLN A 46 18.96 -14.26 -6.41
C GLN A 46 20.43 -14.40 -6.00
N TYR A 47 20.72 -14.45 -4.69
CA TYR A 47 22.10 -14.44 -4.17
C TYR A 47 22.55 -15.74 -3.49
N VAL A 48 21.62 -16.53 -2.94
CA VAL A 48 21.95 -17.78 -2.22
C VAL A 48 21.63 -19.02 -3.06
N GLY A 49 20.62 -18.93 -3.93
CA GLY A 49 20.30 -20.01 -4.89
C GLY A 49 20.93 -19.78 -6.26
N ASN A 50 20.66 -20.72 -7.18
CA ASN A 50 20.98 -20.57 -8.59
C ASN A 50 19.87 -19.73 -9.27
N PRO A 51 20.15 -18.49 -9.71
CA PRO A 51 19.13 -17.64 -10.31
C PRO A 51 18.81 -18.05 -11.76
N ILE A 52 19.75 -18.73 -12.42
CA ILE A 52 19.66 -19.21 -13.80
C ILE A 52 20.45 -20.51 -13.93
N ASP A 53 19.89 -21.48 -14.65
CA ASP A 53 20.54 -22.75 -14.98
C ASP A 53 20.55 -22.91 -16.51
N CYS A 54 21.74 -22.91 -17.12
CA CYS A 54 21.92 -23.00 -18.57
C CYS A 54 22.43 -24.37 -19.02
N ILE A 55 21.81 -24.91 -20.07
CA ILE A 55 22.22 -26.14 -20.74
C ILE A 55 23.17 -25.76 -21.89
N HIS A 56 24.45 -26.17 -21.79
CA HIS A 56 25.48 -25.87 -22.78
C HIS A 56 26.42 -27.07 -23.04
N THR A 57 27.37 -26.91 -23.98
CA THR A 57 28.38 -27.93 -24.31
C THR A 57 29.50 -27.99 -23.26
N LYS A 58 30.06 -29.18 -23.01
CA LYS A 58 31.05 -29.45 -21.93
C LYS A 58 32.40 -28.71 -22.03
N GLU A 59 32.60 -27.87 -23.03
CA GLU A 59 33.88 -27.16 -23.27
C GLU A 59 34.13 -25.99 -22.31
N ILE A 60 33.06 -25.45 -21.72
CA ILE A 60 33.11 -24.28 -20.82
C ILE A 60 32.57 -24.73 -19.45
N PRO A 61 33.14 -24.31 -18.32
CA PRO A 61 32.57 -24.60 -17.00
C PRO A 61 31.16 -24.01 -16.83
N GLU A 62 30.25 -24.78 -16.23
CA GLU A 62 28.85 -24.38 -16.00
C GLU A 62 28.72 -23.06 -15.21
N ASP A 63 29.55 -22.88 -14.18
CA ASP A 63 29.52 -21.68 -13.35
C ASP A 63 29.85 -20.40 -14.14
N VAL A 64 30.80 -20.49 -15.07
CA VAL A 64 31.19 -19.36 -15.94
C VAL A 64 30.06 -19.02 -16.88
N PHE A 65 29.44 -20.04 -17.48
CA PHE A 65 28.33 -19.86 -18.41
C PHE A 65 27.11 -19.24 -17.72
N ASN A 66 26.71 -19.80 -16.58
CA ASN A 66 25.58 -19.32 -15.77
C ASN A 66 25.81 -17.88 -15.29
N THR A 67 27.01 -17.58 -14.79
CA THR A 67 27.36 -16.22 -14.33
C THR A 67 27.35 -15.21 -15.47
N PHE A 68 27.92 -15.58 -16.63
CA PHE A 68 27.92 -14.71 -17.80
C PHE A 68 26.49 -14.41 -18.26
N CYS A 69 25.65 -15.43 -18.42
CA CYS A 69 24.27 -15.27 -18.87
C CYS A 69 23.40 -14.51 -17.87
N TRP A 70 23.67 -14.67 -16.57
CA TRP A 70 23.03 -13.87 -15.54
C TRP A 70 23.37 -12.39 -15.67
N ILE A 71 24.65 -12.03 -15.87
CA ILE A 71 25.12 -10.63 -15.95
C ILE A 71 24.77 -9.98 -17.29
N HIS A 72 25.05 -10.65 -18.40
CA HIS A 72 24.91 -10.11 -19.76
C HIS A 72 23.49 -10.18 -20.33
N SER A 73 22.53 -10.68 -19.54
CA SER A 73 21.11 -10.85 -19.86
C SER A 73 20.79 -11.91 -20.89
N THR A 74 19.54 -12.39 -20.84
CA THR A 74 19.01 -13.37 -21.78
C THR A 74 17.91 -12.78 -22.65
N PHE A 75 17.58 -13.46 -23.74
CA PHE A 75 16.58 -12.98 -24.68
C PHE A 75 15.63 -14.10 -25.14
N THR A 76 14.44 -13.71 -25.58
CA THR A 76 13.55 -14.55 -26.38
C THR A 76 13.45 -13.96 -27.79
N VAL A 77 13.13 -14.80 -28.76
CA VAL A 77 12.95 -14.42 -30.15
C VAL A 77 11.46 -14.42 -30.46
N SER A 78 10.84 -13.25 -30.60
CA SER A 78 9.43 -13.16 -30.99
C SER A 78 9.36 -12.85 -32.48
N THR A 79 8.62 -13.67 -33.25
CA THR A 79 8.42 -13.46 -34.69
C THR A 79 7.01 -12.92 -34.93
N ASN A 80 6.86 -11.95 -35.84
CA ASN A 80 5.57 -11.35 -36.18
C ASN A 80 4.63 -12.29 -36.96
N ASN A 81 5.16 -13.40 -37.49
CA ASN A 81 4.38 -14.43 -38.19
C ASN A 81 4.29 -15.69 -37.31
N PRO A 82 3.15 -15.94 -36.64
CA PRO A 82 2.94 -17.19 -35.91
C PRO A 82 2.76 -18.33 -36.93
N GLU A 83 3.84 -19.05 -37.25
CA GLU A 83 3.71 -20.29 -38.00
C GLU A 83 2.94 -21.34 -37.18
N PRO A 84 1.97 -22.06 -37.79
CA PRO A 84 1.20 -23.10 -37.11
C PRO A 84 2.07 -24.18 -36.46
N TYR A 85 3.23 -24.48 -37.06
CA TYR A 85 4.15 -25.54 -36.64
C TYR A 85 4.84 -25.28 -35.29
N ALA A 86 5.06 -24.02 -34.90
CA ALA A 86 5.70 -23.70 -33.63
C ALA A 86 4.81 -23.98 -32.40
N ARG A 87 3.48 -24.05 -32.60
CA ARG A 87 2.52 -24.43 -31.54
C ARG A 87 2.57 -25.91 -31.16
N MET A 88 3.07 -26.78 -32.06
CA MET A 88 2.91 -28.23 -31.93
C MET A 88 4.07 -28.94 -31.22
N TYR A 89 5.27 -28.36 -31.16
CA TYR A 89 6.47 -29.07 -30.67
C TYR A 89 7.05 -28.56 -29.34
N LEU A 90 6.72 -27.34 -28.89
CA LEU A 90 7.20 -26.77 -27.62
C LEU A 90 6.07 -26.02 -26.87
N PRO A 91 5.05 -26.73 -26.35
CA PRO A 91 4.05 -26.12 -25.49
C PRO A 91 4.75 -25.52 -24.24
N GLY A 92 4.72 -24.19 -24.11
CA GLY A 92 5.24 -23.49 -22.93
C GLY A 92 6.59 -22.76 -23.08
N SER A 93 7.17 -22.66 -24.28
CA SER A 93 8.38 -21.83 -24.50
C SER A 93 8.39 -21.10 -25.86
N PRO A 94 7.44 -20.18 -26.10
CA PRO A 94 7.47 -19.31 -27.26
C PRO A 94 8.76 -18.49 -27.29
N GLY A 95 9.52 -18.63 -28.39
CA GLY A 95 10.66 -17.76 -28.70
C GLY A 95 12.05 -18.34 -28.48
N ILE A 96 12.17 -19.67 -28.39
CA ILE A 96 13.45 -20.36 -28.53
C ILE A 96 13.67 -20.68 -30.01
N ARG A 97 14.11 -19.70 -30.80
CA ARG A 97 14.47 -19.88 -32.23
C ARG A 97 15.88 -19.35 -32.50
N THR A 98 16.51 -19.86 -33.55
CA THR A 98 17.70 -19.23 -34.13
C THR A 98 17.25 -18.06 -34.99
N THR A 99 17.91 -16.90 -34.83
CA THR A 99 17.60 -15.71 -35.61
C THR A 99 18.85 -14.86 -35.76
N HIS A 100 19.10 -14.43 -36.98
CA HIS A 100 20.22 -13.56 -37.35
C HIS A 100 19.87 -12.07 -37.25
N ASN A 101 18.59 -11.74 -37.11
CA ASN A 101 18.08 -10.38 -37.00
C ASN A 101 17.94 -9.96 -35.53
N ASP A 102 18.76 -9.01 -35.09
CA ASP A 102 18.71 -8.52 -33.69
C ASP A 102 17.40 -7.82 -33.33
N LYS A 103 16.62 -7.35 -34.32
CA LYS A 103 15.33 -6.66 -34.10
C LYS A 103 14.22 -7.56 -33.57
N GLU A 104 14.35 -8.88 -33.70
CA GLU A 104 13.36 -9.87 -33.25
C GLU A 104 13.65 -10.37 -31.82
N LYS A 105 14.74 -9.89 -31.20
CA LYS A 105 15.17 -10.28 -29.85
C LYS A 105 14.56 -9.37 -28.80
N LYS A 106 13.74 -9.94 -27.92
CA LYS A 106 13.30 -9.28 -26.69
C LYS A 106 14.26 -9.65 -25.57
N VAL A 107 15.03 -8.67 -25.09
CA VAL A 107 16.05 -8.86 -24.04
C VAL A 107 15.44 -8.58 -22.67
N TYR A 108 15.69 -9.47 -21.71
CA TYR A 108 15.16 -9.36 -20.35
C TYR A 108 16.26 -8.99 -19.37
N LYS A 109 16.16 -7.80 -18.76
CA LYS A 109 17.10 -7.31 -17.73
C LYS A 109 16.43 -6.99 -16.39
N TYR A 110 15.09 -6.95 -16.36
CA TYR A 110 14.33 -6.46 -15.22
C TYR A 110 14.50 -7.34 -13.97
N TYR A 111 14.71 -8.65 -14.13
CA TYR A 111 14.73 -9.62 -13.01
C TYR A 111 15.85 -9.34 -11.99
N GLN A 112 16.97 -8.73 -12.41
CA GLN A 112 18.05 -8.31 -11.51
C GLN A 112 17.60 -7.18 -10.55
N TRP A 113 16.62 -6.38 -10.99
CA TRP A 113 16.14 -5.17 -10.30
C TRP A 113 14.85 -5.38 -9.51
N VAL A 114 14.20 -6.54 -9.65
CA VAL A 114 12.90 -6.83 -9.00
C VAL A 114 12.98 -6.69 -7.48
N SER A 115 14.02 -7.23 -6.85
CA SER A 115 14.22 -7.15 -5.40
C SER A 115 14.33 -5.71 -4.91
N PHE A 116 15.17 -4.90 -5.56
CA PHE A 116 15.32 -3.46 -5.25
C PHE A 116 14.02 -2.68 -5.49
N CYS A 117 13.30 -3.01 -6.56
CA CYS A 117 12.02 -2.41 -6.86
C CYS A 117 11.01 -2.68 -5.73
N LEU A 118 10.80 -3.95 -5.34
CA LEU A 118 9.88 -4.32 -4.25
C LEU A 118 10.22 -3.61 -2.93
N PHE A 119 11.51 -3.51 -2.60
CA PHE A 119 11.97 -2.79 -1.42
C PHE A 119 11.66 -1.28 -1.51
N PHE A 120 11.93 -0.65 -2.64
CA PHE A 120 11.60 0.75 -2.87
C PHE A 120 10.09 1.01 -2.80
N GLN A 121 9.26 0.10 -3.33
CA GLN A 121 7.81 0.19 -3.18
C GLN A 121 7.38 0.13 -1.72
N ALA A 122 8.00 -0.73 -0.91
CA ALA A 122 7.71 -0.80 0.53
C ALA A 122 7.98 0.53 1.25
N ILE A 123 9.07 1.22 0.90
CA ILE A 123 9.39 2.55 1.44
C ILE A 123 8.30 3.56 1.08
N LEU A 124 7.87 3.58 -0.19
CA LEU A 124 6.83 4.50 -0.67
C LEU A 124 5.47 4.25 0.01
N PHE A 125 5.09 2.99 0.24
CA PHE A 125 3.88 2.66 1.02
C PHE A 125 3.96 3.06 2.49
N TYR A 126 5.16 3.14 3.06
CA TYR A 126 5.37 3.59 4.44
C TYR A 126 5.39 5.13 4.58
N THR A 127 5.73 5.86 3.51
CA THR A 127 5.87 7.33 3.54
C THR A 127 4.66 8.08 4.11
N PRO A 128 3.39 7.78 3.71
CA PRO A 128 2.23 8.48 4.26
C PRO A 128 2.08 8.29 5.77
N ARG A 129 2.42 7.11 6.29
CA ARG A 129 2.37 6.81 7.73
C ARG A 129 3.45 7.56 8.49
N TRP A 130 4.67 7.60 7.96
CA TRP A 130 5.77 8.35 8.54
C TRP A 130 5.44 9.84 8.63
N LEU A 131 4.90 10.43 7.56
CA LEU A 131 4.43 11.82 7.54
C LEU A 131 3.34 12.06 8.58
N TRP A 132 2.31 11.21 8.63
CA TRP A 132 1.24 11.35 9.61
C TRP A 132 1.76 11.26 11.05
N LYS A 133 2.63 10.29 11.34
CA LYS A 133 3.22 10.12 12.68
C LYS A 133 4.02 11.35 13.10
N SER A 134 4.79 11.93 12.18
CA SER A 134 5.56 13.14 12.44
C SER A 134 4.65 14.35 12.70
N TRP A 135 3.56 14.49 11.93
CA TRP A 135 2.62 15.60 12.07
C TRP A 135 1.64 15.48 13.22
N GLU A 136 1.27 14.26 13.62
CA GLU A 136 0.40 13.99 14.75
C GLU A 136 1.09 14.36 16.07
N GLY A 137 2.40 14.11 16.16
CA GLY A 137 3.25 14.61 17.24
C GLY A 137 2.93 14.06 18.63
N GLY A 138 2.22 12.93 18.72
CA GLY A 138 1.79 12.32 19.98
C GLY A 138 0.61 13.02 20.66
N LYS A 139 -0.10 13.92 19.96
CA LYS A 139 -1.21 14.69 20.52
C LYS A 139 -2.32 13.81 21.11
N ILE A 140 -2.75 12.76 20.41
CA ILE A 140 -3.82 11.87 20.89
C ILE A 140 -3.35 11.11 22.12
N CYS A 141 -2.11 10.61 22.10
CA CYS A 141 -1.50 9.94 23.25
C CYS A 141 -1.42 10.86 24.48
N ALA A 142 -1.03 12.12 24.28
CA ALA A 142 -0.93 13.10 25.35
C ALA A 142 -2.30 13.50 25.93
N LEU A 143 -3.32 13.69 25.08
CA LEU A 143 -4.66 14.09 25.51
C LEU A 143 -5.43 12.98 26.21
N MET A 144 -5.14 11.73 25.85
CA MET A 144 -5.76 10.58 26.48
C MET A 144 -5.29 10.35 27.91
N MET A 145 -4.06 10.74 28.27
CA MET A 145 -3.53 10.67 29.65
C MET A 145 -3.78 9.29 30.34
N ASP A 146 -3.69 8.18 29.61
CA ASP A 146 -3.99 6.82 30.08
C ASP A 146 -5.43 6.60 30.60
N LEU A 147 -6.41 7.35 30.08
CA LEU A 147 -7.84 7.17 30.39
C LEU A 147 -8.47 5.92 29.75
N ASP A 148 -7.72 5.08 29.04
CA ASP A 148 -8.16 3.73 28.64
C ASP A 148 -8.14 2.73 29.80
N VAL A 149 -7.33 2.97 30.83
CA VAL A 149 -7.17 2.02 31.93
C VAL A 149 -8.29 2.21 32.96
N ALA A 150 -9.11 1.17 33.15
CA ALA A 150 -10.23 1.19 34.10
C ALA A 150 -9.78 1.39 35.57
N VAL A 151 -8.53 1.03 35.87
CA VAL A 151 -7.90 1.04 37.20
C VAL A 151 -7.18 2.37 37.44
N CYS A 152 -7.95 3.45 37.61
CA CYS A 152 -7.42 4.73 38.12
C CYS A 152 -8.28 5.19 39.29
N SER A 153 -7.67 5.93 40.23
CA SER A 153 -8.39 6.54 41.35
C SER A 153 -9.43 7.55 40.83
N GLU A 154 -10.60 7.61 41.46
CA GLU A 154 -11.67 8.56 41.09
C GLU A 154 -11.21 10.03 41.12
N ILE A 155 -10.24 10.36 41.99
CA ILE A 155 -9.68 11.70 42.08
C ILE A 155 -8.83 12.02 40.84
N GLU A 156 -7.99 11.09 40.42
CA GLU A 156 -7.15 11.23 39.22
C GLU A 156 -8.00 11.32 37.96
N LYS A 157 -9.04 10.47 37.86
CA LYS A 157 -10.00 10.52 36.73
C LYS A 157 -10.65 11.89 36.61
N LYS A 158 -11.10 12.49 37.72
CA LYS A 158 -11.69 13.83 37.73
C LYS A 158 -10.70 14.91 37.30
N GLN A 159 -9.45 14.84 37.76
CA GLN A 159 -8.40 15.79 37.38
C GLN A 159 -8.07 15.70 35.89
N LYS A 160 -7.77 14.51 35.37
CA LYS A 160 -7.45 14.28 33.96
C LYS A 160 -8.61 14.66 33.05
N LYS A 161 -9.85 14.32 33.41
CA LYS A 161 -11.07 14.74 32.72
C LYS A 161 -11.16 16.27 32.62
N LYS A 162 -10.93 16.98 33.73
CA LYS A 162 -10.97 18.44 33.75
C LYS A 162 -9.91 19.05 32.82
N LEU A 163 -8.68 18.57 32.89
CA LEU A 163 -7.59 19.00 32.00
C LEU A 163 -7.95 18.81 30.53
N MET A 164 -8.55 17.67 30.18
CA MET A 164 -8.99 17.39 28.82
C MET A 164 -10.08 18.36 28.34
N ILE A 165 -11.08 18.64 29.20
CA ILE A 165 -12.14 19.61 28.88
C ILE A 165 -11.56 21.02 28.71
N ASP A 166 -10.66 21.43 29.60
CA ASP A 166 -10.04 22.76 29.57
C ASP A 166 -9.21 22.93 28.29
N TYR A 167 -8.42 21.93 27.90
CA TYR A 167 -7.71 21.93 26.62
C TYR A 167 -8.65 22.04 25.40
N LEU A 168 -9.70 21.21 25.37
CA LEU A 168 -10.67 21.18 24.25
C LEU A 168 -11.44 22.50 24.13
N TRP A 169 -11.67 23.18 25.25
CA TRP A 169 -12.29 24.49 25.30
C TRP A 169 -11.35 25.58 24.77
N GLU A 170 -10.14 25.68 25.31
CA GLU A 170 -9.17 26.72 24.97
C GLU A 170 -8.72 26.66 23.51
N ASN A 171 -8.60 25.45 22.95
CA ASN A 171 -8.11 25.23 21.59
C ASN A 171 -9.22 24.93 20.57
N LEU A 172 -10.48 25.18 20.92
CA LEU A 172 -11.59 24.96 20.00
C LEU A 172 -11.39 25.78 18.72
N ARG A 173 -11.65 25.17 17.55
CA ARG A 173 -11.53 25.76 16.19
C ARG A 173 -10.12 25.89 15.64
N PHE A 174 -9.08 25.54 16.39
CA PHE A 174 -7.68 25.60 15.93
C PHE A 174 -7.15 24.29 15.35
N HIS A 175 -7.92 23.20 15.38
CA HIS A 175 -7.47 21.86 14.95
C HIS A 175 -7.62 21.59 13.44
N ASN A 176 -8.11 22.53 12.64
CA ASN A 176 -8.41 22.29 11.22
C ASN A 176 -7.18 21.86 10.43
N TRP A 177 -6.05 22.54 10.63
CA TRP A 177 -4.81 22.21 9.94
C TRP A 177 -4.30 20.81 10.30
N TRP A 178 -4.47 20.41 11.56
CA TRP A 178 -4.12 19.07 12.03
C TRP A 178 -4.97 17.98 11.33
N ALA A 179 -6.27 18.19 11.17
CA ALA A 179 -7.14 17.27 10.43
C ALA A 179 -6.84 17.25 8.92
N TYR A 180 -6.57 18.40 8.29
CA TYR A 180 -6.23 18.44 6.87
C TYR A 180 -4.90 17.75 6.55
N ARG A 181 -3.92 17.80 7.46
CA ARG A 181 -2.70 17.00 7.36
C ARG A 181 -2.98 15.48 7.33
N TYR A 182 -3.93 15.01 8.14
CA TYR A 182 -4.36 13.62 8.09
C TYR A 182 -5.01 13.26 6.75
N TYR A 183 -5.96 14.06 6.28
CA TYR A 183 -6.62 13.82 5.00
C TYR A 183 -5.65 13.89 3.82
N PHE A 184 -4.66 14.78 3.88
CA PHE A 184 -3.58 14.81 2.90
C PHE A 184 -2.82 13.48 2.87
N CYS A 185 -2.51 12.87 4.02
CA CYS A 185 -1.89 11.55 4.05
C CYS A 185 -2.80 10.44 3.46
N GLU A 186 -4.12 10.49 3.70
CA GLU A 186 -5.06 9.55 3.07
C GLU A 186 -5.10 9.71 1.54
N VAL A 187 -5.10 10.96 1.03
CA VAL A 187 -5.00 11.22 -0.42
C VAL A 187 -3.64 10.78 -0.97
N LEU A 188 -2.55 11.04 -0.25
CA LEU A 188 -1.21 10.61 -0.65
C LEU A 188 -1.11 9.08 -0.72
N ALA A 189 -1.81 8.35 0.16
CA ALA A 189 -1.87 6.89 0.08
C ALA A 189 -2.62 6.39 -1.17
N LEU A 190 -3.69 7.07 -1.59
CA LEU A 190 -4.40 6.80 -2.85
C LEU A 190 -3.50 7.10 -4.06
N VAL A 191 -2.87 8.27 -4.09
CA VAL A 191 -1.92 8.65 -5.14
C VAL A 191 -0.77 7.64 -5.20
N ASN A 192 -0.27 7.18 -4.05
CA ASN A 192 0.78 6.18 -4.01
C ASN A 192 0.30 4.86 -4.62
N VAL A 193 -0.80 4.24 -4.18
CA VAL A 193 -1.22 2.94 -4.74
C VAL A 193 -1.52 3.01 -6.24
N VAL A 194 -2.12 4.10 -6.72
CA VAL A 194 -2.33 4.33 -8.15
C VAL A 194 -0.99 4.51 -8.88
N GLY A 195 -0.09 5.33 -8.31
CA GLY A 195 1.27 5.52 -8.83
C GLY A 195 2.08 4.22 -8.91
N GLN A 196 1.90 3.31 -7.95
CA GLN A 196 2.55 2.00 -7.95
C GLN A 196 2.09 1.13 -9.13
N MET A 197 0.80 1.15 -9.48
CA MET A 197 0.30 0.45 -10.66
C MET A 197 0.96 0.98 -11.95
N PHE A 198 1.10 2.29 -12.08
CA PHE A 198 1.79 2.90 -13.23
C PHE A 198 3.29 2.63 -13.24
N LEU A 199 3.94 2.66 -12.07
CA LEU A 199 5.36 2.33 -11.93
C LEU A 199 5.62 0.88 -12.37
N MET A 200 4.78 -0.07 -11.95
CA MET A 200 4.86 -1.46 -12.39
C MET A 200 4.58 -1.61 -13.89
N ASN A 201 3.60 -0.87 -14.42
CA ASN A 201 3.35 -0.86 -15.85
C ASN A 201 4.56 -0.40 -16.66
N ARG A 202 5.23 0.65 -16.20
CA ARG A 202 6.45 1.15 -16.85
C ARG A 202 7.63 0.20 -16.70
N PHE A 203 7.69 -0.55 -15.60
CA PHE A 203 8.73 -1.54 -15.32
C PHE A 203 8.62 -2.79 -16.19
N PHE A 204 7.39 -3.21 -16.55
CA PHE A 204 7.10 -4.36 -17.41
C PHE A 204 6.70 -3.96 -18.84
N ASP A 205 7.26 -2.87 -19.37
CA ASP A 205 7.05 -2.40 -20.76
C ASP A 205 5.57 -2.27 -21.20
N GLY A 206 4.70 -1.82 -20.30
CA GLY A 206 3.30 -1.52 -20.58
C GLY A 206 2.32 -2.67 -20.38
N ALA A 207 2.79 -3.85 -19.96
CA ALA A 207 1.95 -5.05 -19.86
C ALA A 207 1.25 -5.21 -18.49
N PHE A 208 1.64 -4.47 -17.44
CA PHE A 208 1.16 -4.73 -16.08
C PHE A 208 -0.29 -4.29 -15.82
N LEU A 209 -0.79 -3.23 -16.46
CA LEU A 209 -2.16 -2.76 -16.20
C LEU A 209 -3.21 -3.77 -16.63
N MET A 210 -3.03 -4.39 -17.81
CA MET A 210 -3.94 -5.40 -18.36
C MET A 210 -3.72 -6.79 -17.78
N PHE A 211 -2.59 -6.99 -17.10
CA PHE A 211 -2.11 -8.27 -16.61
C PHE A 211 -3.17 -9.11 -15.87
N GLY A 212 -3.84 -8.56 -14.85
CA GLY A 212 -4.81 -9.34 -14.09
C GLY A 212 -6.08 -9.70 -14.86
N LEU A 213 -6.49 -8.86 -15.83
CA LEU A 213 -7.61 -9.15 -16.72
C LEU A 213 -7.26 -10.30 -17.67
N GLU A 214 -6.04 -10.27 -18.23
CA GLU A 214 -5.53 -11.33 -19.10
C GLU A 214 -5.42 -12.68 -18.37
N VAL A 215 -4.99 -12.66 -17.09
CA VAL A 215 -4.95 -13.86 -16.24
C VAL A 215 -6.35 -14.43 -16.00
N ILE A 216 -7.37 -13.59 -15.76
CA ILE A 216 -8.75 -14.05 -15.60
C ILE A 216 -9.28 -14.66 -16.92
N SER A 217 -9.06 -14.00 -18.05
CA SER A 217 -9.49 -14.54 -19.35
C SER A 217 -8.78 -15.86 -19.67
N PHE A 218 -7.51 -15.99 -19.29
CA PHE A 218 -6.74 -17.21 -19.48
C PHE A 218 -7.28 -18.38 -18.66
N ILE A 219 -7.63 -18.17 -17.38
CA ILE A 219 -8.22 -19.22 -16.52
C ILE A 219 -9.52 -19.77 -17.13
N ASN A 220 -10.27 -18.94 -17.85
CA ASN A 220 -11.53 -19.33 -18.48
C ASN A 220 -11.38 -19.94 -19.88
N THR A 221 -10.15 -20.09 -20.40
CA THR A 221 -9.88 -20.63 -21.75
C THR A 221 -9.56 -22.14 -21.71
N ASP A 222 -10.03 -22.88 -22.72
CA ASP A 222 -9.82 -24.32 -22.87
C ASP A 222 -8.35 -24.72 -22.97
N GLN A 223 -8.03 -25.94 -22.52
CA GLN A 223 -6.69 -26.37 -22.13
C GLN A 223 -5.71 -26.57 -23.31
N GLU A 224 -6.22 -26.76 -24.53
CA GLU A 224 -5.42 -27.09 -25.73
C GLU A 224 -4.80 -25.86 -26.42
N ASP A 225 -5.39 -24.67 -26.26
CA ASP A 225 -4.90 -23.40 -26.86
C ASP A 225 -4.20 -22.47 -25.84
N ARG A 226 -3.89 -22.97 -24.65
CA ARG A 226 -3.32 -22.19 -23.54
C ARG A 226 -1.89 -21.72 -23.83
N ILE A 227 -1.75 -20.52 -24.38
CA ILE A 227 -0.50 -19.76 -24.28
C ILE A 227 -0.65 -18.82 -23.09
N ASP A 228 0.05 -19.12 -21.99
CA ASP A 228 0.13 -18.23 -20.83
C ASP A 228 0.60 -16.84 -21.31
N PRO A 229 -0.24 -15.78 -21.27
CA PRO A 229 0.17 -14.41 -21.64
C PRO A 229 1.35 -13.94 -20.77
N MET A 230 1.46 -14.57 -19.59
CA MET A 230 2.52 -14.38 -18.60
C MET A 230 3.91 -14.78 -19.11
N ILE A 231 4.05 -15.71 -20.07
CA ILE A 231 5.37 -16.14 -20.58
C ILE A 231 6.06 -15.00 -21.35
N GLN A 232 5.31 -14.07 -21.95
CA GLN A 232 5.91 -12.94 -22.68
C GLN A 232 6.55 -11.90 -21.75
N ILE A 233 6.05 -11.81 -20.51
CA ILE A 233 6.52 -10.87 -19.48
C ILE A 233 7.56 -11.57 -18.59
N PHE A 234 7.25 -12.80 -18.14
CA PHE A 234 8.07 -13.62 -17.24
C PHE A 234 8.45 -14.95 -17.93
N PRO A 235 9.40 -14.95 -18.87
CA PRO A 235 9.81 -16.17 -19.55
C PRO A 235 10.47 -17.13 -18.56
N ARG A 236 10.06 -18.40 -18.59
CA ARG A 236 10.67 -19.47 -17.79
C ARG A 236 11.88 -20.09 -18.48
N MET A 237 11.99 -19.94 -19.80
CA MET A 237 13.12 -20.37 -20.61
C MET A 237 13.55 -19.25 -21.55
N THR A 238 14.85 -19.04 -21.70
CA THR A 238 15.43 -17.97 -22.52
C THR A 238 16.70 -18.46 -23.22
N LYS A 239 17.14 -17.73 -24.25
CA LYS A 239 18.39 -18.00 -24.95
C LYS A 239 19.49 -17.06 -24.45
N CYS A 240 20.70 -17.58 -24.35
CA CYS A 240 21.92 -16.82 -24.09
C CYS A 240 22.98 -17.20 -25.13
N THR A 241 23.76 -16.22 -25.58
CA THR A 241 24.86 -16.44 -26.53
C THR A 241 26.16 -16.00 -25.87
N PHE A 242 27.01 -16.96 -25.50
CA PHE A 242 28.35 -16.73 -24.99
C PHE A 242 29.32 -16.58 -26.16
N ARG A 243 30.14 -15.53 -26.13
CA ARG A 243 31.14 -15.24 -27.17
C ARG A 243 32.52 -15.50 -26.59
N LYS A 244 33.19 -16.51 -27.12
CA LYS A 244 34.56 -16.87 -26.78
C LYS A 244 35.47 -16.38 -27.91
N TYR A 245 36.70 -16.00 -27.58
CA TYR A 245 37.72 -15.64 -28.57
C TYR A 245 38.82 -16.68 -28.54
N GLY A 246 39.12 -17.27 -29.71
CA GLY A 246 40.21 -18.22 -29.87
C GLY A 246 41.59 -17.55 -29.82
N HIS A 247 42.66 -18.35 -29.82
CA HIS A 247 44.05 -17.85 -29.81
C HIS A 247 44.37 -16.95 -31.01
N SER A 248 43.68 -17.16 -32.14
CA SER A 248 43.78 -16.34 -33.35
C SER A 248 42.98 -15.02 -33.28
N GLY A 249 42.15 -14.84 -32.25
CA GLY A 249 41.22 -13.70 -32.13
C GLY A 249 39.87 -13.92 -32.82
N ASP A 250 39.65 -15.08 -33.44
CA ASP A 250 38.37 -15.43 -34.07
C ASP A 250 37.25 -15.62 -33.02
N GLU A 251 36.05 -15.10 -33.32
CA GLU A 251 34.87 -15.19 -32.46
C GLU A 251 34.18 -16.55 -32.60
N GLU A 252 34.15 -17.32 -31.52
CA GLU A 252 33.39 -18.56 -31.38
C GLU A 252 32.11 -18.30 -30.57
N LYS A 253 30.94 -18.58 -31.17
CA LYS A 253 29.64 -18.38 -30.52
C LYS A 253 29.10 -19.68 -29.95
N HIS A 254 28.83 -19.68 -28.65
CA HIS A 254 28.20 -20.79 -27.94
C HIS A 254 26.80 -20.37 -27.50
N ASP A 255 25.78 -20.97 -28.10
CA ASP A 255 24.40 -20.76 -27.72
C ASP A 255 23.98 -21.75 -26.62
N ALA A 256 23.26 -21.26 -25.62
CA ALA A 256 22.66 -22.10 -24.58
C ALA A 256 21.19 -21.74 -24.35
N LEU A 257 20.48 -22.75 -23.85
CA LEU A 257 19.12 -22.60 -23.34
C LEU A 257 19.17 -22.50 -21.83
N CYS A 258 18.59 -21.44 -21.28
CA CYS A 258 18.63 -21.16 -19.85
C CYS A 258 17.23 -21.17 -19.25
N ILE A 259 17.08 -21.89 -18.15
CA ILE A 259 15.87 -21.93 -17.35
C ILE A 259 16.01 -20.88 -16.25
N LEU A 260 14.94 -20.11 -16.00
CA LEU A 260 14.91 -19.04 -15.00
C LEU A 260 13.88 -19.38 -13.90
N PRO A 261 14.26 -20.17 -12.88
CA PRO A 261 13.38 -20.48 -11.75
C PRO A 261 12.90 -19.23 -11.01
N LEU A 262 13.72 -18.17 -10.98
CA LEU A 262 13.39 -16.90 -10.35
C LEU A 262 12.11 -16.26 -10.93
N ASN A 263 11.89 -16.42 -12.24
CA ASN A 263 10.73 -15.84 -12.92
C ASN A 263 9.42 -16.55 -12.54
N VAL A 264 9.46 -17.83 -12.18
CA VAL A 264 8.27 -18.53 -11.67
C VAL A 264 7.81 -17.92 -10.34
N VAL A 265 8.76 -17.57 -9.46
CA VAL A 265 8.46 -16.90 -8.19
C VAL A 265 7.94 -15.49 -8.42
N ASN A 266 8.59 -14.72 -9.30
CA ASN A 266 8.17 -13.37 -9.66
C ASN A 266 6.75 -13.35 -10.25
N GLU A 267 6.45 -14.28 -11.15
CA GLU A 267 5.12 -14.44 -11.75
C GLU A 267 4.03 -14.51 -10.65
N LYS A 268 4.22 -15.36 -9.63
CA LYS A 268 3.21 -15.52 -8.56
C LYS A 268 3.12 -14.30 -7.65
N ILE A 269 4.26 -13.68 -7.33
CA ILE A 269 4.29 -12.44 -6.53
C ILE A 269 3.49 -11.33 -7.23
N TYR A 270 3.75 -11.10 -8.52
CA TYR A 270 3.13 -9.99 -9.24
C TYR A 270 1.65 -10.22 -9.56
N VAL A 271 1.20 -11.47 -9.70
CA VAL A 271 -0.24 -11.79 -9.72
C VAL A 271 -0.91 -11.38 -8.42
N PHE A 272 -0.35 -11.81 -7.29
CA PHE A 272 -0.90 -11.44 -5.99
C PHE A 272 -0.94 -9.92 -5.81
N LEU A 273 0.18 -9.23 -6.10
CA LEU A 273 0.29 -7.78 -5.93
C LEU A 273 -0.68 -7.01 -6.82
N TRP A 274 -0.93 -7.47 -8.05
CA TRP A 274 -1.88 -6.82 -8.95
C TRP A 274 -3.29 -6.79 -8.35
N PHE A 275 -3.81 -7.95 -7.91
CA PHE A 275 -5.13 -8.01 -7.28
C PHE A 275 -5.18 -7.23 -5.98
N TRP A 276 -4.12 -7.34 -5.16
CA TRP A 276 -4.01 -6.62 -3.91
C TRP A 276 -4.05 -5.09 -4.09
N PHE A 277 -3.30 -4.55 -5.06
CA PHE A 277 -3.29 -3.11 -5.34
C PHE A 277 -4.62 -2.60 -5.89
N ILE A 278 -5.34 -3.39 -6.70
CA ILE A 278 -6.70 -3.03 -7.14
C ILE A 278 -7.66 -2.94 -5.94
N ILE A 279 -7.69 -3.97 -5.08
CA ILE A 279 -8.52 -3.97 -3.87
C ILE A 279 -8.18 -2.76 -2.99
N LEU A 280 -6.89 -2.52 -2.75
CA LEU A 280 -6.41 -1.44 -1.92
C LEU A 280 -6.75 -0.06 -2.51
N SER A 281 -6.66 0.10 -3.83
CA SER A 281 -7.07 1.31 -4.55
C SER A 281 -8.56 1.58 -4.43
N VAL A 282 -9.41 0.55 -4.53
CA VAL A 282 -10.87 0.72 -4.36
C VAL A 282 -11.20 1.12 -2.93
N LEU A 283 -10.66 0.42 -1.93
CA LEU A 283 -10.91 0.72 -0.51
C LEU A 283 -10.43 2.12 -0.12
N THR A 284 -9.27 2.56 -0.62
CA THR A 284 -8.78 3.93 -0.38
C THR A 284 -9.60 4.97 -1.09
N PHE A 285 -9.98 4.74 -2.35
CA PHE A 285 -10.83 5.64 -3.08
C PHE A 285 -12.15 5.87 -2.34
N LEU A 286 -12.80 4.80 -1.88
CA LEU A 286 -14.02 4.90 -1.06
C LEU A 286 -13.78 5.67 0.25
N THR A 287 -12.62 5.48 0.89
CA THR A 287 -12.25 6.22 2.10
C THR A 287 -12.10 7.71 1.83
N VAL A 288 -11.42 8.08 0.74
CA VAL A 288 -11.23 9.49 0.33
C VAL A 288 -12.57 10.13 -0.01
N VAL A 289 -13.44 9.46 -0.78
CA VAL A 289 -14.79 9.93 -1.08
C VAL A 289 -15.60 10.11 0.20
N TYR A 290 -15.53 9.16 1.13
CA TYR A 290 -16.16 9.28 2.44
C TYR A 290 -15.67 10.51 3.22
N ARG A 291 -14.36 10.81 3.21
CA ARG A 291 -13.84 12.05 3.83
C ARG A 291 -14.36 13.30 3.17
N ILE A 292 -14.42 13.33 1.84
CA ILE A 292 -14.95 14.47 1.07
C ILE A 292 -16.39 14.74 1.48
N ILE A 293 -17.24 13.70 1.57
CA ILE A 293 -18.64 13.83 2.01
C ILE A 293 -18.74 14.43 3.41
N ILE A 294 -17.89 14.00 4.37
CA ILE A 294 -17.87 14.55 5.74
C ILE A 294 -17.44 16.02 5.76
N ILE A 295 -16.48 16.40 4.91
CA ILE A 295 -16.01 17.79 4.81
C ILE A 295 -17.15 18.70 4.34
N PHE A 296 -17.94 18.27 3.34
CA PHE A 296 -19.03 19.08 2.80
C PHE A 296 -20.34 19.00 3.60
N SER A 297 -20.60 17.92 4.32
CA SER A 297 -21.89 17.70 5.01
C SER A 297 -21.77 17.74 6.54
N PRO A 298 -22.20 18.84 7.19
CA PRO A 298 -22.33 18.91 8.65
C PRO A 298 -23.35 17.90 9.20
N ARG A 299 -24.37 17.53 8.41
CA ARG A 299 -25.36 16.51 8.82
C ARG A 299 -24.72 15.13 8.97
N MET A 300 -23.78 14.78 8.08
CA MET A 300 -23.02 13.55 8.22
C MET A 300 -22.18 13.53 9.49
N ARG A 301 -21.54 14.65 9.85
CA ARG A 301 -20.73 14.75 11.07
C ARG A 301 -21.53 14.41 12.33
N VAL A 302 -22.76 14.93 12.41
CA VAL A 302 -23.70 14.61 13.49
C VAL A 302 -24.06 13.12 13.48
N TYR A 303 -24.44 12.59 12.32
CA TYR A 303 -24.86 11.20 12.18
C TYR A 303 -23.77 10.20 12.60
N LEU A 304 -22.52 10.41 12.20
CA LEU A 304 -21.40 9.54 12.56
C LEU A 304 -21.11 9.52 14.06
N LEU A 305 -21.07 10.69 14.70
CA LEU A 305 -20.86 10.77 16.15
C LEU A 305 -22.00 10.09 16.90
N ARG A 306 -23.25 10.22 16.43
CA ARG A 306 -24.41 9.56 17.05
C ARG A 306 -24.34 8.04 16.95
N ILE A 307 -23.96 7.50 15.79
CA ILE A 307 -23.87 6.04 15.60
C ILE A 307 -22.78 5.44 16.46
N ARG A 308 -21.62 6.11 16.53
CA ARG A 308 -20.45 5.61 17.24
C ARG A 308 -20.58 5.78 18.74
N TYR A 309 -21.07 6.93 19.21
CA TYR A 309 -21.16 7.28 20.63
C TYR A 309 -22.61 7.33 21.12
N ARG A 310 -23.28 6.16 21.08
CA ARG A 310 -24.70 6.00 21.44
C ARG A 310 -25.03 6.42 22.88
N LEU A 311 -24.03 6.41 23.77
CA LEU A 311 -24.14 6.81 25.17
C LEU A 311 -24.30 8.33 25.36
N VAL A 312 -23.93 9.14 24.37
CA VAL A 312 -24.00 10.60 24.44
C VAL A 312 -25.39 11.06 23.99
N ARG A 313 -25.99 11.99 24.74
CA ARG A 313 -27.30 12.59 24.39
C ARG A 313 -27.24 13.27 23.02
N ARG A 314 -28.30 13.11 22.22
CA ARG A 314 -28.38 13.65 20.85
C ARG A 314 -28.23 15.17 20.79
N GLU A 315 -28.84 15.87 21.74
CA GLU A 315 -28.78 17.34 21.87
C GLU A 315 -27.35 17.85 22.13
N VAL A 316 -26.56 17.09 22.90
CA VAL A 316 -25.16 17.40 23.21
C VAL A 316 -24.31 17.31 21.95
N ILE A 317 -24.48 16.23 21.17
CA ILE A 317 -23.76 16.07 19.89
C ILE A 317 -24.13 17.20 18.92
N ASP A 318 -25.41 17.55 18.79
CA ASP A 318 -25.85 18.61 17.89
C ASP A 318 -25.25 19.97 18.28
N THR A 319 -25.25 20.28 19.57
CA THR A 319 -24.66 21.52 20.10
C THR A 319 -23.16 21.58 19.78
N ILE A 320 -22.41 20.50 20.04
CA ILE A 320 -20.97 20.44 19.79
C ILE A 320 -20.67 20.57 18.31
N VAL A 321 -21.34 19.81 17.45
CA VAL A 321 -21.07 19.83 15.99
C VAL A 321 -21.41 21.18 15.37
N ARG A 322 -22.47 21.86 15.83
CA ARG A 322 -22.81 23.21 15.35
C ARG A 322 -21.78 24.27 15.74
N ARG A 323 -21.14 24.13 16.91
CA ARG A 323 -20.18 25.12 17.43
C ARG A 323 -18.73 24.85 17.03
N SER A 324 -18.42 23.60 16.70
CA SER A 324 -17.08 23.12 16.34
C SER A 324 -16.80 23.20 14.84
N LYS A 325 -15.52 23.30 14.47
CA LYS A 325 -15.09 23.20 13.06
C LYS A 325 -14.72 21.76 12.71
N MET A 326 -14.36 21.53 11.44
CA MET A 326 -14.01 20.21 10.92
C MET A 326 -12.88 19.54 11.73
N GLY A 327 -11.86 20.30 12.11
CA GLY A 327 -10.71 19.77 12.83
C GLY A 327 -11.05 19.30 14.24
N ASP A 328 -11.90 20.04 14.95
CA ASP A 328 -12.33 19.66 16.30
C ASP A 328 -13.25 18.44 16.23
N TRP A 329 -14.16 18.39 15.25
CA TRP A 329 -14.99 17.21 15.01
C TRP A 329 -14.14 15.96 14.79
N PHE A 330 -13.09 16.07 13.96
CA PHE A 330 -12.17 14.98 13.71
C PHE A 330 -11.41 14.61 14.98
N LEU A 331 -10.97 15.58 15.79
CA LEU A 331 -10.34 15.33 17.08
C LEU A 331 -11.27 14.58 18.03
N PHE A 332 -12.55 14.97 18.17
CA PHE A 332 -13.52 14.25 18.99
C PHE A 332 -13.75 12.83 18.50
N TYR A 333 -13.86 12.65 17.18
CA TYR A 333 -14.02 11.34 16.56
C TYR A 333 -12.82 10.41 16.85
N MET A 334 -11.59 10.94 16.80
CA MET A 334 -10.38 10.18 17.13
C MET A 334 -10.26 9.92 18.63
N LEU A 335 -10.52 10.93 19.47
CA LEU A 335 -10.36 10.84 20.91
C LEU A 335 -11.33 9.82 21.53
N GLY A 336 -12.58 9.79 21.08
CA GLY A 336 -13.55 8.82 21.59
C GLY A 336 -13.28 7.38 21.16
N GLU A 337 -12.42 7.13 20.17
CA GLU A 337 -11.95 5.77 19.83
C GLU A 337 -10.84 5.30 20.77
N ASN A 338 -10.17 6.22 21.45
CA ASN A 338 -9.03 5.95 22.33
C ASN A 338 -9.38 6.03 23.83
N VAL A 339 -10.36 6.85 24.20
CA VAL A 339 -10.80 7.05 25.59
C VAL A 339 -11.97 6.13 25.91
N ASP A 340 -12.09 5.67 27.16
CA ASP A 340 -13.26 4.93 27.62
C ASP A 340 -14.58 5.67 27.30
N SER A 341 -15.56 4.90 26.82
CA SER A 341 -16.82 5.43 26.29
C SER A 341 -17.66 6.18 27.32
N LEU A 342 -17.58 5.85 28.61
CA LEU A 342 -18.28 6.54 29.68
C LEU A 342 -17.60 7.86 30.01
N ILE A 343 -16.27 7.86 30.09
CA ILE A 343 -15.50 9.09 30.36
C ILE A 343 -15.67 10.07 29.20
N PHE A 344 -15.55 9.58 27.96
CA PHE A 344 -15.75 10.41 26.77
C PHE A 344 -17.17 10.99 26.71
N ARG A 345 -18.19 10.22 27.11
CA ARG A 345 -19.56 10.72 27.25
C ARG A 345 -19.61 11.91 28.20
N ASP A 346 -19.06 11.76 29.39
CA ASP A 346 -19.16 12.79 30.41
C ASP A 346 -18.36 14.05 30.03
N VAL A 347 -17.23 13.89 29.33
CA VAL A 347 -16.46 15.01 28.77
C VAL A 347 -17.28 15.81 27.77
N LEU A 348 -17.93 15.14 26.80
CA LEU A 348 -18.74 15.84 25.80
C LEU A 348 -19.93 16.55 26.45
N GLN A 349 -20.57 15.95 27.46
CA GLN A 349 -21.67 16.59 28.18
C GLN A 349 -21.22 17.86 28.92
N ASP A 350 -20.10 17.79 29.64
CA ASP A 350 -19.56 18.94 30.37
C ASP A 350 -19.05 20.04 29.43
N LEU A 351 -18.44 19.65 28.31
CA LEU A 351 -18.01 20.60 27.27
C LEU A 351 -19.20 21.32 26.64
N ALA A 352 -20.28 20.60 26.30
CA ALA A 352 -21.51 21.22 25.79
C ALA A 352 -22.16 22.15 26.82
N HIS A 353 -22.14 21.78 28.10
CA HIS A 353 -22.65 22.65 29.16
C HIS A 353 -21.83 23.94 29.30
N LYS A 354 -20.49 23.86 29.22
CA LYS A 354 -19.62 25.05 29.16
C LYS A 354 -19.90 25.93 27.93
N LEU A 355 -20.08 25.32 26.76
CA LEU A 355 -20.44 26.02 25.52
C LEU A 355 -21.75 26.79 25.66
N ASN A 356 -22.78 26.18 26.23
CA ASN A 356 -24.08 26.82 26.43
C ASN A 356 -24.04 27.94 27.49
N ARG A 357 -23.28 27.77 28.59
CA ARG A 357 -23.19 28.81 29.65
C ARG A 357 -22.51 30.09 29.17
N HIS A 358 -21.53 30.00 28.28
CA HIS A 358 -20.84 31.18 27.78
C HIS A 358 -21.71 32.04 26.83
N ASP A 359 -22.68 31.44 26.13
CA ASP A 359 -23.65 32.18 25.31
C ASP A 359 -24.55 33.10 26.17
N PHE A 360 -24.86 32.71 27.42
CA PHE A 360 -25.68 33.54 28.33
C PHE A 360 -24.97 34.82 28.79
N HIS A 361 -23.64 34.87 28.79
CA HIS A 361 -22.88 36.05 29.18
C HIS A 361 -22.59 37.01 28.02
N HIS A 362 -22.88 36.63 26.78
CA HIS A 362 -22.59 37.41 25.57
C HIS A 362 -23.80 37.68 24.66
N ALA A 363 -25.03 37.54 25.16
CA ALA A 363 -26.21 37.97 24.41
C ALA A 363 -26.57 39.43 24.72
N PRO A 364 -26.17 40.44 23.91
CA PRO A 364 -27.03 41.59 23.69
C PRO A 364 -28.21 41.13 22.82
N GLY A 365 -29.42 41.52 23.20
CA GLY A 365 -30.64 41.06 22.55
C GLY A 365 -30.62 41.22 21.03
N PHE A 366 -30.91 40.13 20.31
CA PHE A 366 -31.38 40.20 18.94
C PHE A 366 -32.67 39.39 18.85
N LYS A 367 -33.79 40.10 18.98
CA LYS A 367 -35.12 39.64 18.57
C LYS A 367 -35.12 39.51 17.05
N GLY A 368 -35.70 38.43 16.55
CA GLY A 368 -36.31 38.34 15.22
C GLY A 368 -35.34 38.20 14.06
N GLU A 369 -35.29 37.00 13.48
CA GLU A 369 -35.81 36.77 12.12
C GLU A 369 -35.57 35.30 11.74
N ILE A 370 -36.65 34.54 11.83
CA ILE A 370 -36.87 33.36 11.00
C ILE A 370 -37.63 33.89 9.79
N GLN A 371 -36.96 34.09 8.65
CA GLN A 371 -37.61 34.01 7.34
C GLN A 371 -36.58 33.89 6.20
N GLU A 372 -36.74 32.81 5.43
CA GLU A 372 -36.48 32.69 3.98
C GLU A 372 -35.16 33.21 3.37
N ALA A 373 -34.28 32.27 2.99
CA ALA A 373 -33.64 32.16 1.66
C ALA A 373 -32.82 30.87 1.55
#